data_AF-A0A351UUE3-F1
#
_entry.id   AF-A0A351UUE3-F1
#
_cell.length_a   1.000
_cell.length_b   1.000
_cell.length_c   1.000
_cell.angle_alpha   90.00
_cell.angle_beta   90.00
_cell.angle_gamma   90.00
#
_symmetry.space_group_name_H-M   'P 1'
#
loop_
_entity.id
_entity.type
_entity.pdbx_description
1 polymer ?
#
loop_
_entity_poly.entity_id
_entity_poly.type
_entity_poly.pdbx_seq_one_letter_code
_entity_poly.pdbx_strand_id
1 'polypeptide(L)'
;MKIIDIICSKGRTGFYFDDQRAIKKGAVSDGAAYIGQPVTEGFTSIRQAGEAISVMLVLEDGQIAYGDCAAVQYSGAGGRDPLFLAEDFIPVIEKEIKPMLLGQEADSFRRLAEMVDHFEKDGKKFHTAIRYGVTQAILDAVAKANHKMMCEVVAEEYGTTVSEKEIPIFTQSGD
;
A
#
# COMPACT_ATOMS: atom_id res chain seq x y z
N MET A 1 -18.31 -3.71 15.81
CA MET A 1 -17.78 -2.66 14.93
C MET A 1 -17.47 -3.27 13.59
N LYS A 2 -18.48 -3.30 12.71
CA LYS A 2 -18.37 -3.91 11.39
C LYS A 2 -17.80 -2.97 10.35
N ILE A 3 -17.07 -3.54 9.40
CA ILE A 3 -16.72 -2.87 8.14
C ILE A 3 -17.92 -2.99 7.20
N ILE A 4 -18.52 -1.86 6.83
CA ILE A 4 -19.76 -1.81 6.04
C ILE A 4 -19.53 -1.39 4.59
N ASP A 5 -18.41 -0.72 4.29
CA ASP A 5 -18.03 -0.40 2.92
C ASP A 5 -16.51 -0.27 2.77
N ILE A 6 -16.04 -0.35 1.53
CA ILE A 6 -14.66 -0.08 1.14
C ILE A 6 -14.67 0.81 -0.10
N ILE A 7 -13.96 1.93 0.00
CA ILE A 7 -13.83 2.93 -1.07
C ILE A 7 -12.36 3.03 -1.45
N CYS A 8 -12.08 3.03 -2.75
CA CYS A 8 -10.73 3.22 -3.28
C CYS A 8 -10.64 4.55 -4.04
N SER A 9 -9.53 5.25 -3.90
CA SER A 9 -9.25 6.46 -4.66
C SER A 9 -7.81 6.48 -5.17
N LYS A 10 -7.62 6.87 -6.43
CA LYS A 10 -6.29 7.06 -7.03
C LYS A 10 -5.60 8.26 -6.38
N GLY A 11 -4.36 8.06 -5.95
CA GLY A 11 -3.52 9.08 -5.34
C GLY A 11 -2.17 9.23 -6.05
N ARG A 12 -1.37 10.17 -5.53
CA ARG A 12 0.05 10.38 -5.90
C ARG A 12 0.94 10.07 -4.72
N THR A 13 2.16 9.65 -4.99
CA THR A 13 3.18 9.44 -3.95
C THR A 13 4.11 10.64 -3.84
N GLY A 14 5.00 10.63 -2.83
CA GLY A 14 6.03 11.65 -2.67
C GLY A 14 7.12 11.65 -3.75
N PHE A 15 7.12 10.70 -4.70
CA PHE A 15 8.13 10.62 -5.74
C PHE A 15 7.61 9.96 -7.05
N TYR A 16 8.53 9.46 -7.87
CA TYR A 16 8.29 8.90 -9.20
C TYR A 16 8.44 7.37 -9.21
N PHE A 17 7.81 6.73 -10.19
CA PHE A 17 8.28 5.43 -10.66
C PHE A 17 9.32 5.63 -11.75
N ASP A 18 10.49 5.04 -11.56
CA ASP A 18 11.60 5.09 -12.49
C ASP A 18 11.90 3.70 -13.03
N ASP A 19 12.07 3.60 -14.35
CA ASP A 19 12.50 2.39 -15.01
C ASP A 19 14.00 2.19 -14.80
N GLN A 20 14.33 1.46 -13.74
CA GLN A 20 15.71 1.17 -13.39
C GLN A 20 16.48 0.47 -14.53
N ARG A 21 15.81 -0.35 -15.36
CA ARG A 21 16.47 -1.07 -16.45
C ARG A 21 16.83 -0.14 -17.59
N ALA A 22 15.95 0.80 -17.93
CA ALA A 22 16.24 1.83 -18.92
C ALA A 22 17.36 2.76 -18.43
N ILE A 23 17.32 3.20 -17.16
CA ILE A 23 18.37 4.04 -16.57
C ILE A 23 19.73 3.33 -16.57
N LYS A 24 19.79 2.06 -16.13
CA LYS A 24 21.03 1.27 -16.16
C LYS A 24 21.57 0.98 -17.57
N LYS A 25 20.74 1.09 -18.60
CA LYS A 25 21.14 0.99 -20.01
C LYS A 25 21.64 2.31 -20.60
N GLY A 26 21.72 3.37 -19.78
CA GLY A 26 22.25 4.67 -20.21
C GLY A 26 21.19 5.65 -20.71
N ALA A 27 19.98 5.62 -20.13
CA ALA A 27 19.00 6.68 -20.38
C ALA A 27 19.60 8.05 -20.07
N VAL A 28 19.36 9.02 -20.95
CA VAL A 28 19.94 10.37 -20.84
C VAL A 28 19.01 11.23 -20.00
N SER A 29 19.54 11.91 -18.98
CA SER A 29 18.77 12.88 -18.19
C SER A 29 18.45 14.13 -19.01
N ASP A 30 17.23 14.64 -18.85
CA ASP A 30 16.77 15.93 -19.39
C ASP A 30 16.00 16.68 -18.29
N GLY A 31 16.73 17.51 -17.55
CA GLY A 31 16.23 18.12 -16.32
C GLY A 31 15.76 17.05 -15.33
N ALA A 32 14.50 17.14 -14.92
CA ALA A 32 13.88 16.18 -14.00
C ALA A 32 13.40 14.88 -14.70
N ALA A 33 13.48 14.79 -16.03
CA ALA A 33 13.02 13.64 -16.82
C ALA A 33 14.19 12.82 -17.39
N TYR A 34 13.85 11.76 -18.12
CA TYR A 34 14.79 10.94 -18.88
C TYR A 34 14.31 10.81 -20.34
N ILE A 35 15.24 10.90 -21.28
CA ILE A 35 15.03 10.70 -22.71
C ILE A 35 15.27 9.23 -23.05
N GLY A 36 14.37 8.66 -23.84
CA GLY A 36 14.49 7.32 -24.40
C GLY A 36 13.19 6.53 -24.30
N GLN A 37 13.30 5.22 -24.47
CA GLN A 37 12.18 4.29 -24.35
C GLN A 37 12.30 3.50 -23.04
N PRO A 38 11.18 3.26 -22.33
CA PRO A 38 11.18 2.32 -21.22
C PRO A 38 11.48 0.90 -21.72
N VAL A 39 11.97 0.08 -20.79
CA VAL A 39 12.41 -1.30 -20.95
C VAL A 39 11.63 -2.24 -20.04
N THR A 40 11.16 -1.75 -18.89
CA THR A 40 10.38 -2.52 -17.93
C THR A 40 8.91 -2.51 -18.32
N GLU A 41 8.25 -3.67 -18.26
CA GLU A 41 6.85 -3.82 -18.63
C GLU A 41 5.94 -2.91 -17.80
N GLY A 42 4.91 -2.35 -18.45
CA GLY A 42 3.97 -1.40 -17.85
C GLY A 42 4.42 0.07 -17.89
N PHE A 43 5.72 0.35 -18.00
CA PHE A 43 6.19 1.73 -18.11
C PHE A 43 5.86 2.32 -19.48
N THR A 44 5.37 3.56 -19.49
CA THR A 44 5.12 4.35 -20.72
C THR A 44 6.16 5.45 -20.93
N SER A 45 6.88 5.82 -19.87
CA SER A 45 8.05 6.68 -19.90
C SER A 45 9.08 6.18 -18.89
N ILE A 46 10.36 6.50 -19.10
CA ILE A 46 11.45 6.05 -18.20
C ILE A 46 11.25 6.58 -16.78
N ARG A 47 10.67 7.78 -16.63
CA ARG A 47 10.18 8.32 -15.37
C ARG A 47 8.72 8.67 -15.54
N GLN A 48 7.87 8.21 -14.62
CA GLN A 48 6.46 8.57 -14.57
C GLN A 48 6.03 8.84 -13.13
N ALA A 49 4.90 9.55 -12.97
CA ALA A 49 4.40 9.90 -11.66
C ALA A 49 4.14 8.64 -10.81
N GLY A 50 4.66 8.63 -9.58
CA GLY A 50 4.36 7.56 -8.63
C GLY A 50 2.88 7.61 -8.26
N GLU A 51 2.25 6.45 -8.23
CA GLU A 51 0.81 6.31 -7.95
C GLU A 51 0.56 5.58 -6.64
N ALA A 52 -0.53 5.96 -5.99
CA ALA A 52 -1.04 5.31 -4.79
C ALA A 52 -2.52 4.96 -4.97
N ILE A 53 -3.04 4.07 -4.11
CA ILE A 53 -4.48 3.88 -3.93
C ILE A 53 -4.78 4.09 -2.45
N SER A 54 -5.55 5.11 -2.11
CA SER A 54 -6.10 5.25 -0.76
C SER A 54 -7.27 4.29 -0.59
N VAL A 55 -7.18 3.44 0.43
CA VAL A 55 -8.18 2.47 0.85
C VAL A 55 -8.86 3.01 2.09
N MET A 56 -10.18 3.22 1.98
CA MET A 56 -11.01 3.73 3.06
C MET A 56 -11.99 2.64 3.49
N LEU A 57 -11.87 2.18 4.74
CA LEU A 57 -12.83 1.25 5.34
C LEU A 57 -13.88 2.06 6.11
N VAL A 58 -15.14 1.96 5.69
CA VAL A 58 -16.25 2.62 6.38
C VAL A 58 -16.76 1.68 7.46
N LEU A 59 -16.80 2.16 8.70
CA LEU A 59 -17.26 1.41 9.86
C LEU A 59 -18.75 1.68 10.13
N GLU A 60 -19.43 0.75 10.80
CA GLU A 60 -20.88 0.82 11.03
C GLU A 60 -21.34 2.03 11.88
N ASP A 61 -20.42 2.65 12.62
CA ASP A 61 -20.68 3.87 13.40
C ASP A 61 -20.39 5.17 12.62
N GLY A 62 -20.00 5.06 11.34
CA GLY A 62 -19.70 6.18 10.46
C GLY A 62 -18.24 6.64 10.49
N GLN A 63 -17.37 6.04 11.30
CA GLN A 63 -15.93 6.29 11.22
C GLN A 63 -15.36 5.76 9.90
N ILE A 64 -14.29 6.40 9.42
CA ILE A 64 -13.56 5.99 8.22
C ILE A 64 -12.11 5.73 8.62
N ALA A 65 -11.63 4.52 8.36
CA ALA A 65 -10.24 4.13 8.54
C ALA A 65 -9.46 4.19 7.23
N TYR A 66 -8.18 4.53 7.28
CA TYR A 66 -7.37 4.84 6.11
C TYR A 66 -6.10 3.99 6.02
N GLY A 67 -5.74 3.63 4.79
CA GLY A 67 -4.43 3.10 4.44
C GLY A 67 -4.10 3.37 2.98
N ASP A 68 -2.81 3.54 2.68
CA ASP A 68 -2.36 3.86 1.33
C ASP A 68 -1.55 2.71 0.73
N CYS A 69 -2.04 2.18 -0.40
CA CYS A 69 -1.29 1.27 -1.24
C CYS A 69 -0.22 2.07 -1.98
N ALA A 70 1.05 1.74 -1.77
CA ALA A 70 2.18 2.39 -2.41
C ALA A 70 3.27 1.37 -2.75
N ALA A 71 4.03 1.66 -3.82
CA ALA A 71 5.19 0.88 -4.23
C ALA A 71 6.46 1.74 -4.22
N VAL A 72 7.62 1.08 -4.27
CA VAL A 72 8.92 1.76 -4.32
C VAL A 72 9.16 2.45 -5.67
N GLN A 73 10.12 3.38 -5.71
CA GLN A 73 10.55 4.09 -6.92
C GLN A 73 10.85 3.14 -8.10
N TYR A 74 11.59 2.06 -7.87
CA TYR A 74 11.92 1.07 -8.90
C TYR A 74 10.90 -0.08 -8.91
N SER A 75 9.61 0.24 -9.03
CA SER A 75 8.54 -0.76 -9.16
C SER A 75 8.73 -1.59 -10.44
N GLY A 76 8.42 -2.89 -10.40
CA GLY A 76 8.69 -3.81 -11.51
C GLY A 76 10.17 -4.23 -11.70
N ALA A 77 11.11 -3.71 -10.90
CA ALA A 77 12.53 -4.06 -11.03
C ALA A 77 12.95 -5.23 -10.12
N GLY A 78 13.87 -6.07 -10.61
CA GLY A 78 14.70 -6.94 -9.76
C GLY A 78 13.93 -7.94 -8.86
N GLY A 79 12.91 -8.62 -9.40
CA GLY A 79 12.11 -9.60 -8.65
C GLY A 79 10.99 -8.98 -7.80
N ARG A 80 10.79 -7.67 -7.89
CA ARG A 80 9.61 -7.01 -7.35
C ARG A 80 8.37 -7.36 -8.17
N ASP A 81 7.21 -7.17 -7.54
CA ASP A 81 5.94 -7.18 -8.24
C ASP A 81 5.91 -6.14 -9.37
N PRO A 82 4.99 -6.28 -10.35
CA PRO A 82 4.87 -5.37 -11.49
C PRO A 82 4.74 -3.88 -11.11
N LEU A 83 4.86 -3.01 -12.11
CA LEU A 83 4.59 -1.58 -11.94
C LEU A 83 3.19 -1.37 -11.31
N PHE A 84 3.10 -0.53 -10.28
CA PHE A 84 1.88 -0.35 -9.50
C PHE A 84 1.09 0.85 -10.02
N LEU A 85 0.15 0.62 -10.95
CA LEU A 85 -0.74 1.66 -11.47
C LEU A 85 -2.12 1.54 -10.85
N ALA A 86 -2.68 2.65 -10.37
CA ALA A 86 -3.93 2.60 -9.61
C ALA A 86 -5.09 2.01 -10.44
N GLU A 87 -5.13 2.31 -11.73
CA GLU A 87 -6.15 1.82 -12.66
C GLU A 87 -6.16 0.28 -12.81
N ASP A 88 -4.99 -0.35 -12.72
CA ASP A 88 -4.87 -1.81 -12.81
C ASP A 88 -5.29 -2.51 -11.51
N PHE A 89 -5.05 -1.85 -10.36
CA PHE A 89 -5.16 -2.49 -9.05
C PHE A 89 -6.39 -2.10 -8.23
N ILE A 90 -7.06 -0.96 -8.51
CA ILE A 90 -8.37 -0.65 -7.91
C ILE A 90 -9.38 -1.78 -8.18
N PRO A 91 -9.53 -2.29 -9.43
CA PRO A 91 -10.46 -3.38 -9.70
C PRO A 91 -10.17 -4.67 -8.92
N VAL A 92 -8.90 -4.93 -8.57
CA VAL A 92 -8.52 -6.08 -7.74
C VAL A 92 -9.02 -5.90 -6.31
N ILE A 93 -8.85 -4.71 -5.73
CA ILE A 93 -9.33 -4.42 -4.38
C ILE A 93 -10.86 -4.51 -4.34
N GLU A 94 -11.55 -3.93 -5.33
CA GLU A 94 -13.01 -3.93 -5.38
C GLU A 94 -13.63 -5.32 -5.60
N LYS A 95 -13.01 -6.16 -6.43
CA LYS A 95 -13.59 -7.46 -6.82
C LYS A 95 -13.18 -8.61 -5.91
N GLU A 96 -11.96 -8.60 -5.39
CA GLU A 96 -11.41 -9.73 -4.64
C GLU A 96 -11.32 -9.42 -3.14
N ILE A 97 -10.84 -8.23 -2.75
CA ILE A 97 -10.60 -7.91 -1.33
C ILE A 97 -11.85 -7.38 -0.63
N LYS A 98 -12.63 -6.52 -1.29
CA LYS A 98 -13.84 -5.95 -0.70
C LYS A 98 -14.81 -7.03 -0.20
N PRO A 99 -15.13 -8.09 -0.96
CA PRO A 99 -15.97 -9.19 -0.45
C PRO A 99 -15.39 -9.92 0.77
N MET A 100 -14.06 -9.95 0.94
CA MET A 100 -13.41 -10.62 2.08
C MET A 100 -13.57 -9.83 3.39
N LEU A 101 -13.58 -8.51 3.31
CA LEU A 101 -13.59 -7.61 4.47
C LEU A 101 -14.99 -7.08 4.83
N LEU A 102 -15.91 -7.00 3.86
CA LEU A 102 -17.28 -6.57 4.13
C LEU A 102 -17.96 -7.46 5.19
N GLY A 103 -18.56 -6.83 6.19
CA GLY A 103 -19.25 -7.48 7.29
C GLY A 103 -18.34 -8.09 8.37
N GLN A 104 -17.01 -8.04 8.20
CA GLN A 104 -16.07 -8.45 9.24
C GLN A 104 -16.11 -7.48 10.43
N GLU A 105 -15.96 -8.03 11.63
CA GLU A 105 -15.72 -7.23 12.85
C GLU A 105 -14.27 -6.73 12.85
N ALA A 106 -14.07 -5.44 13.09
CA ALA A 106 -12.75 -4.82 13.27
C ALA A 106 -12.22 -5.08 14.69
N ASP A 107 -12.06 -6.37 15.04
CA ASP A 107 -11.73 -6.84 16.39
C ASP A 107 -10.24 -7.17 16.62
N SER A 108 -9.55 -7.70 15.60
CA SER A 108 -8.14 -8.05 15.64
C SER A 108 -7.46 -7.68 14.32
N PHE A 109 -6.39 -6.90 14.45
CA PHE A 109 -5.53 -6.52 13.33
C PHE A 109 -4.90 -7.74 12.70
N ARG A 110 -4.27 -8.63 13.48
CA ARG A 110 -3.55 -9.80 12.94
C ARG A 110 -4.47 -10.72 12.17
N ARG A 111 -5.65 -11.03 12.72
CA ARG A 111 -6.63 -11.91 12.06
C ARG A 111 -7.02 -11.36 10.68
N LEU A 112 -7.41 -10.09 10.62
CA LEU A 112 -7.85 -9.45 9.38
C LEU A 112 -6.68 -9.20 8.42
N ALA A 113 -5.51 -8.83 8.92
CA ALA A 113 -4.33 -8.60 8.10
C ALA A 113 -3.84 -9.90 7.46
N GLU A 114 -3.82 -11.01 8.20
CA GLU A 114 -3.44 -12.33 7.67
C GLU A 114 -4.41 -12.82 6.59
N MET A 115 -5.71 -12.50 6.70
CA MET A 115 -6.69 -12.81 5.64
C MET A 115 -6.31 -12.17 4.30
N VAL A 116 -5.69 -10.99 4.30
CA VAL A 116 -5.26 -10.31 3.06
C VAL A 116 -3.82 -10.65 2.69
N ASP A 117 -2.92 -10.72 3.67
CA ASP A 117 -1.48 -10.89 3.40
C ASP A 117 -1.11 -12.31 2.96
N HIS A 118 -1.85 -13.31 3.43
CA HIS A 118 -1.64 -14.72 3.12
C HIS A 118 -2.62 -15.28 2.09
N PHE A 119 -3.58 -14.48 1.61
CA PHE A 119 -4.46 -14.93 0.54
C PHE A 119 -3.67 -15.30 -0.71
N GLU A 120 -3.96 -16.48 -1.26
CA GLU A 120 -3.36 -16.98 -2.48
C GLU A 120 -4.45 -17.47 -3.44
N LYS A 121 -4.31 -17.09 -4.71
CA LYS A 121 -5.12 -17.56 -5.83
C LYS A 121 -4.17 -18.01 -6.93
N ASP A 122 -4.31 -19.26 -7.36
CA ASP A 122 -3.43 -19.90 -8.35
C ASP A 122 -1.93 -19.81 -7.98
N GLY A 123 -1.62 -19.96 -6.69
CA GLY A 123 -0.27 -19.89 -6.15
C GLY A 123 0.34 -18.48 -6.15
N LYS A 124 -0.46 -17.44 -6.37
CA LYS A 124 -0.03 -16.04 -6.32
C LYS A 124 -0.75 -15.28 -5.22
N LYS A 125 0.02 -14.52 -4.45
CA LYS A 125 -0.49 -13.55 -3.49
C LYS A 125 -0.93 -12.27 -4.19
N PHE A 126 -1.70 -11.44 -3.49
CA PHE A 126 -1.93 -10.06 -3.92
C PHE A 126 -0.61 -9.28 -4.01
N HIS A 127 -0.59 -8.29 -4.90
CA HIS A 127 0.51 -7.35 -5.06
C HIS A 127 0.90 -6.76 -3.70
N THR A 128 2.19 -6.71 -3.41
CA THR A 128 2.76 -6.18 -2.15
C THR A 128 2.19 -4.82 -1.76
N ALA A 129 2.13 -3.86 -2.69
CA ALA A 129 1.50 -2.55 -2.46
C ALA A 129 0.03 -2.63 -2.00
N ILE A 130 -0.76 -3.58 -2.51
CA ILE A 130 -2.14 -3.80 -2.05
C ILE A 130 -2.13 -4.33 -0.62
N ARG A 131 -1.35 -5.38 -0.35
CA ARG A 131 -1.23 -5.97 0.99
C ARG A 131 -0.79 -4.91 2.01
N TYR A 132 0.14 -4.04 1.61
CA TYR A 132 0.63 -2.93 2.42
C TYR A 132 -0.48 -1.91 2.76
N GLY A 133 -1.21 -1.39 1.77
CA GLY A 133 -2.22 -0.36 2.02
C GLY A 133 -3.48 -0.88 2.70
N VAL A 134 -3.94 -2.06 2.32
CA VAL A 134 -5.14 -2.66 2.92
C VAL A 134 -4.89 -3.02 4.39
N THR A 135 -3.72 -3.57 4.74
CA THR A 135 -3.42 -3.90 6.14
C THR A 135 -3.22 -2.65 7.01
N GLN A 136 -2.74 -1.53 6.45
CA GLN A 136 -2.77 -0.24 7.16
C GLN A 136 -4.20 0.20 7.49
N ALA A 137 -5.11 0.12 6.51
CA ALA A 137 -6.51 0.50 6.72
C ALA A 137 -7.20 -0.39 7.76
N ILE A 138 -6.86 -1.69 7.77
CA ILE A 138 -7.32 -2.64 8.79
C ILE A 138 -6.78 -2.24 10.18
N LEU A 139 -5.49 -1.90 10.30
CA LEU A 139 -4.91 -1.47 11.57
C LEU A 139 -5.61 -0.22 12.12
N ASP A 140 -5.84 0.76 11.26
CA ASP A 140 -6.55 1.99 11.63
C ASP A 140 -8.02 1.70 12.00
N ALA A 141 -8.68 0.75 11.32
CA ALA A 141 -10.04 0.34 11.63
C ALA A 141 -10.14 -0.32 13.02
N VAL A 142 -9.23 -1.24 13.34
CA VAL A 142 -9.18 -1.90 14.66
C VAL A 142 -8.86 -0.90 15.75
N ALA A 143 -7.95 0.04 15.49
CA ALA A 143 -7.63 1.13 16.43
C ALA A 143 -8.86 2.00 16.71
N LYS A 144 -9.57 2.46 15.66
CA LYS A 144 -10.80 3.26 15.79
C LYS A 144 -11.92 2.52 16.49
N ALA A 145 -12.13 1.25 16.15
CA ALA A 145 -13.15 0.40 16.76
C ALA A 145 -12.96 0.21 18.26
N ASN A 146 -11.71 0.24 18.73
CA ASN A 146 -11.35 0.03 20.13
C ASN A 146 -10.96 1.33 20.86
N HIS A 147 -11.11 2.49 20.22
CA HIS A 147 -10.69 3.80 20.75
C HIS A 147 -9.22 3.81 21.22
N LYS A 148 -8.35 3.16 20.45
CA LYS A 148 -6.90 3.05 20.69
C LYS A 148 -6.12 3.79 19.60
N MET A 149 -4.86 4.07 19.89
CA MET A 149 -3.86 4.38 18.88
C MET A 149 -3.41 3.10 18.16
N MET A 150 -3.05 3.21 16.89
CA MET A 150 -2.53 2.06 16.12
C MET A 150 -1.30 1.41 16.79
N CYS A 151 -0.43 2.20 17.43
CA CYS A 151 0.73 1.67 18.15
C CYS A 151 0.35 0.81 19.36
N GLU A 152 -0.77 1.11 20.03
CA GLU A 152 -1.28 0.31 21.14
C GLU A 152 -1.83 -1.03 20.65
N VAL A 153 -2.54 -1.03 19.52
CA VAL A 153 -3.03 -2.27 18.88
C VAL A 153 -1.86 -3.18 18.50
N VAL A 154 -0.83 -2.63 17.84
CA VAL A 154 0.37 -3.39 17.49
C VAL A 154 1.08 -3.90 18.75
N ALA A 155 1.22 -3.05 19.77
CA ALA A 155 1.88 -3.45 21.01
C ALA A 155 1.19 -4.65 21.66
N GLU A 156 -0.13 -4.58 21.80
CA GLU A 156 -0.95 -5.62 22.40
C GLU A 156 -0.92 -6.94 21.61
N GLU A 157 -1.19 -6.89 20.30
CA GLU A 157 -1.33 -8.11 19.48
C GLU A 157 0.01 -8.82 19.19
N TYR A 158 1.13 -8.11 19.37
CA TYR A 158 2.49 -8.65 19.19
C TYR A 158 3.24 -8.84 20.52
N GLY A 159 2.59 -8.64 21.67
CA GLY A 159 3.19 -8.89 22.98
C GLY A 159 4.38 -7.97 23.31
N THR A 160 4.28 -6.70 22.91
CA THR A 160 5.28 -5.65 23.17
C THR A 160 4.63 -4.44 23.85
N THR A 161 5.38 -3.35 24.04
CA THR A 161 4.92 -2.11 24.67
C THR A 161 5.21 -0.92 23.78
N VAL A 162 4.36 0.12 23.84
CA VAL A 162 4.61 1.39 23.16
C VAL A 162 5.87 2.04 23.76
N SER A 163 6.71 2.61 22.90
CA SER A 163 7.93 3.28 23.35
C SER A 163 7.60 4.51 24.20
N GLU A 164 8.24 4.63 25.36
CA GLU A 164 8.18 5.82 26.22
C GLU A 164 9.18 6.92 25.79
N LYS A 165 9.93 6.66 24.71
CA LYS A 165 10.94 7.56 24.16
C LYS A 165 10.76 7.71 22.67
N GLU A 166 11.24 8.83 22.13
CA GLU A 166 11.24 9.11 20.71
C GLU A 166 12.07 8.07 19.93
N ILE A 167 11.61 7.75 18.72
CA ILE A 167 12.34 6.91 17.77
C ILE A 167 13.18 7.82 16.86
N PRO A 168 14.50 7.59 16.71
CA PRO A 168 15.34 8.42 15.84
C PRO A 168 14.82 8.45 14.40
N ILE A 169 14.71 9.66 13.84
CA ILE A 169 14.26 9.88 12.47
C ILE A 169 15.47 9.92 11.53
N PHE A 170 15.60 8.92 10.67
CA PHE A 170 16.60 8.93 9.59
C PHE A 170 16.09 9.77 8.42
N THR A 171 16.90 10.72 7.94
CA THR A 171 16.57 11.57 6.81
C THR A 171 17.53 11.30 5.65
N GLN A 172 17.01 11.37 4.42
CA GLN A 172 17.77 11.24 3.18
C GLN A 172 17.42 12.40 2.26
N SER A 173 18.44 12.96 1.60
CA SER A 173 18.29 13.81 0.42
C SER A 173 18.95 13.10 -0.75
N GLY A 174 18.33 13.16 -1.93
CA GLY A 174 19.00 12.72 -3.16
C GLY A 174 20.09 13.72 -3.55
N ASP A 175 21.20 13.22 -4.08
CA ASP A 175 22.11 13.98 -4.95
C ASP A 175 21.74 13.75 -6.42
#